data_AF-A0A7X0SN20-F1
#
_entry.id   AF-A0A7X0SN20-F1
#
_cell.length_a   1.000
_cell.length_b   1.000
_cell.length_c   1.000
_cell.angle_alpha   90.00
_cell.angle_beta   90.00
_cell.angle_gamma   90.00
#
_symmetry.space_group_name_H-M   'P 1'
#
loop_
_entity.id
_entity.type
_entity.pdbx_description
1 polymer ?
#
loop_
_entity_poly.entity_id
_entity_poly.type
_entity_poly.pdbx_seq_one_letter_code
_entity_poly.pdbx_strand_id
1 'polypeptide(L)' 'MEKLHVMRNTLAAQLNEQEFEAIRPVICGELKAVDSVIQAFVHTFELEEESRRPDSEQPDSRQ' A
#
# COMPACT_ATOMS: atom_id res chain seq x y z
N MET A 1 5.18 10.24 1.50
CA MET A 1 4.68 8.95 0.97
C MET A 1 3.35 8.51 1.55
N GLU A 2 2.97 8.96 2.76
CA GLU A 2 1.71 8.59 3.44
C GLU A 2 0.46 8.63 2.55
N LYS A 3 0.19 9.75 1.85
CA LYS A 3 -0.98 9.86 0.95
C LYS A 3 -1.01 8.80 -0.15
N LEU A 4 0.13 8.47 -0.74
CA LEU A 4 0.22 7.43 -1.78
C LEU A 4 -0.05 6.04 -1.20
N HIS A 5 0.42 5.78 0.03
CA HIS A 5 0.12 4.52 0.72
C HIS A 5 -1.33 4.39 1.14
N VAL A 6 -1.97 5.47 1.61
CA VAL A 6 -3.42 5.49 1.86
C VAL A 6 -4.18 5.15 0.58
N MET A 7 -3.87 5.84 -0.52
CA MET A 7 -4.54 5.62 -1.80
C MET A 7 -4.33 4.20 -2.34
N ARG A 8 -3.10 3.67 -2.28
CA ARG A 8 -2.79 2.28 -2.63
C ARG A 8 -3.60 1.30 -1.79
N ASN A 9 -3.66 1.50 -0.47
CA ASN A 9 -4.39 0.62 0.44
C ASN A 9 -5.90 0.67 0.17
N THR A 10 -6.46 1.85 -0.12
CA THR A 10 -7.86 2.01 -0.50
C THR A 10 -8.17 1.27 -1.81
N LEU A 11 -7.37 1.46 -2.85
CA LEU A 11 -7.56 0.77 -4.14
C LEU A 11 -7.45 -0.75 -3.98
N ALA A 12 -6.50 -1.23 -3.18
CA ALA A 12 -6.35 -2.65 -2.88
C ALA A 12 -7.54 -3.22 -2.09
N ALA A 13 -8.10 -2.46 -1.16
CA ALA A 13 -9.31 -2.86 -0.42
C ALA A 13 -10.52 -2.97 -1.35
N GLN A 14 -10.73 -1.97 -2.21
CA GLN A 14 -11.85 -1.92 -3.17
C GLN A 14 -11.86 -3.11 -4.13
N LEU A 15 -10.70 -3.67 -4.48
CA LEU A 15 -10.64 -4.89 -5.30
C LEU A 15 -11.35 -6.08 -4.63
N ASN A 16 -11.52 -6.10 -3.32
CA ASN A 16 -12.18 -7.19 -2.60
C ASN A 16 -13.68 -6.96 -2.37
N GLU A 17 -14.21 -5.82 -2.78
CA GLU A 17 -15.60 -5.44 -2.52
C GLU A 17 -16.46 -5.66 -3.77
N GLN A 18 -17.60 -6.33 -3.59
CA GLN A 18 -18.49 -6.72 -4.69
C GLN A 18 -19.06 -5.52 -5.46
N GLU A 19 -19.22 -4.37 -4.80
CA GLU A 19 -19.74 -3.15 -5.43
C GLU A 19 -18.84 -2.61 -6.54
N PHE A 20 -17.56 -2.97 -6.56
CA PHE A 20 -16.61 -2.53 -7.57
C PHE A 20 -16.33 -3.55 -8.68
N GLU A 21 -17.03 -4.69 -8.70
CA GLU A 21 -16.78 -5.78 -9.66
C GLU A 21 -16.81 -5.29 -11.12
N ALA A 22 -17.77 -4.42 -11.46
CA ALA A 22 -17.93 -3.86 -12.80
C ALA A 22 -16.75 -2.97 -13.25
N ILE A 23 -16.02 -2.38 -12.31
CA ILE A 23 -14.90 -1.45 -12.59
C ILE A 23 -13.55 -1.99 -12.14
N ARG A 24 -13.46 -3.25 -11.72
CA ARG A 24 -12.20 -3.91 -11.32
C ARG A 24 -11.03 -3.67 -12.27
N PRO A 25 -11.18 -3.75 -13.61
CA PRO A 25 -10.08 -3.49 -14.53
C PRO A 25 -9.49 -2.07 -14.40
N VAL A 26 -10.34 -1.08 -14.11
CA VAL A 26 -9.94 0.32 -13.90
C VAL A 26 -9.18 0.44 -12.59
N ILE A 27 -9.72 -0.10 -11.49
CA ILE A 27 -9.07 -0.07 -10.17
C ILE A 27 -7.70 -0.77 -10.21
N CYS A 28 -7.58 -1.89 -10.91
CA CYS A 28 -6.30 -2.56 -11.16
C CYS A 28 -5.30 -1.67 -11.90
N GLY A 29 -5.76 -0.89 -12.90
CA GLY A 29 -4.93 0.07 -13.62
C GLY A 29 -4.44 1.20 -12.73
N GLU A 30 -5.35 1.81 -11.97
CA GLU A 30 -5.03 2.88 -11.02
C GLU A 30 -4.06 2.40 -9.93
N LEU A 31 -4.29 1.21 -9.36
CA LEU A 31 -3.40 0.63 -8.35
C LEU A 31 -1.97 0.47 -8.88
N LYS A 32 -1.82 -0.07 -10.10
CA LYS A 32 -0.52 -0.20 -10.76
C LYS A 32 0.15 1.14 -11.02
N ALA A 33 -0.62 2.17 -11.38
CA ALA A 33 -0.08 3.52 -11.57
C ALA A 33 0.46 4.09 -10.25
N VAL A 34 -0.30 3.94 -9.16
CA VAL A 34 0.12 4.39 -7.82
C VAL A 34 1.37 3.63 -7.36
N ASP A 35 1.41 2.31 -7.52
CA ASP A 35 2.59 1.51 -7.19
C ASP A 35 3.82 1.95 -8.01
N SER A 36 3.65 2.23 -9.29
CA SER A 36 4.73 2.72 -10.16
C SER A 36 5.27 4.08 -9.69
N VAL A 37 4.40 4.99 -9.27
CA VAL A 37 4.81 6.29 -8.72
C VAL A 37 5.55 6.14 -7.39
N ILE A 38 5.08 5.26 -6.50
CA ILE A 38 5.76 4.95 -5.24
C ILE A 38 7.16 4.41 -5.53
N GLN A 39 7.27 3.41 -6.41
CA GLN A 39 8.54 2.79 -6.76
C GLN A 39 9.51 3.80 -7.39
N ALA A 40 9.04 4.62 -8.33
CA ALA A 40 9.86 5.65 -8.95
C ALA A 40 10.38 6.66 -7.92
N PHE A 41 9.55 7.08 -6.97
CA PHE A 41 9.96 8.00 -5.91
C PHE A 41 10.99 7.37 -4.97
N VAL A 42 10.74 6.14 -4.49
CA VAL A 42 11.71 5.41 -3.64
C VAL A 42 13.06 5.28 -4.35
N HIS A 43 13.06 4.88 -5.62
CA HIS A 43 14.28 4.72 -6.41
C HIS A 43 15.00 6.06 -6.64
N THR A 44 14.27 7.11 -7.01
CA THR A 44 14.84 8.44 -7.33
C THR A 44 15.51 9.08 -6.11
N PHE A 45 14.95 8.84 -4.93
CA PHE A 45 15.44 9.45 -3.69
C PHE A 45 16.24 8.47 -2.81
N GLU A 46 16.56 7.28 -3.32
CA GLU A 46 17.27 6.21 -2.62
C GLU A 46 16.73 5.97 -1.20
N LEU A 47 15.40 6.07 -1.04
CA LEU A 47 14.79 5.91 0.28
C LEU A 47 14.97 4.46 0.72
N GLU A 48 15.46 4.26 1.94
CA GLU A 48 15.30 2.97 2.58
C GLU A 48 13.80 2.67 2.63
N GLU A 49 13.40 1.49 2.15
CA GLU A 49 12.05 1.00 2.41
C GLU A 49 11.94 0.90 3.94
N GLU A 50 11.43 1.95 4.59
CA GLU A 50 11.02 1.90 5.99
C GLU A 50 10.08 0.71 6.03
N SER A 51 10.63 -0.37 6.57
CA SER A 51 10.04 -1.67 6.50
C SER A 51 8.66 -1.49 7.10
N ARG A 52 7.63 -2.08 6.49
CA ARG A 52 6.41 -2.40 7.23
C ARG A 52 6.88 -3.16 8.47
N ARG A 53 7.15 -2.46 9.57
CA ARG A 53 7.20 -3.07 10.89
C ARG A 53 5.74 -3.34 11.15
N PRO A 54 5.28 -4.60 11.06
CA PRO A 54 4.02 -4.90 11.70
C PRO A 54 4.24 -4.51 13.17
N ASP A 55 3.32 -3.73 13.71
CA ASP A 55 3.30 -3.29 15.09
C ASP A 55 2.91 -4.50 15.97
N SER A 56 3.70 -5.57 15.90
CA SER A 56 3.44 -6.84 16.54
C SER A 56 4.73 -7.37 17.17
N GLU A 57 4.62 -7.62 18.47
CA GLU A 57 5.54 -8.31 19.38
C GLU A 57 6.47 -7.40 20.19
N GLN A 58 5.89 -6.63 21.11
CA GLN A 58 6.48 -6.52 22.45
C GLN A 58 6.10 -7.79 23.24
N PRO A 59 7.05 -8.67 23.58
CA PRO A 59 6.86 -9.61 24.66
C PRO A 59 7.29 -8.93 25.96
N ASP A 60 6.38 -8.24 26.65
CA ASP A 60 6.64 -7.92 28.07
C ASP A 60 6.39 -9.18 28.89
N SER A 61 7.44 -9.98 28.95
CA SER A 61 7.54 -11.14 29.83
C SER A 61 7.66 -10.61 31.25
N ARG A 62 6.59 -10.79 32.04
CA ARG A 62 6.61 -10.74 33.51
C ARG A 62 7.96 -11.23 34.05
N GLN A 63 8.64 -10.37 34.81
CA GLN A 63 9.59 -10.79 35.81
C GLN A 63 9.50 -9.90 37.05
#